data_AF-A0A7X7UWG2-F1
#
_entry.id   AF-A0A7X7UWG2-F1
#
_cell.length_a   1.000
_cell.length_b   1.000
_cell.length_c   1.000
_cell.angle_alpha   90.00
_cell.angle_beta   90.00
_cell.angle_gamma   90.00
#
_symmetry.space_group_name_H-M   'P 1'
#
loop_
_entity.id
_entity.type
_entity.pdbx_description
1 polymer ?
#
loop_
_entity_poly.entity_id
_entity_poly.type
_entity_poly.pdbx_seq_one_letter_code
_entity_poly.pdbx_strand_id
1 'polypeptide(L)'
;MICPACKNEIERDSFYCDQCGEEILICPACKNPGKGKRCTQDGSKLIPAKAFNPNVQTDVTQTSAGQTTMGATGTAQTQYQQHFVGTNIPVPQAGQPATPLTPKTNTGQQEDEWSGYAGNNSNAQASAGDCVTFTNNTLAIKIDLKNGDIIGRKTGNFTHVFGKLNQISGKHAQITQDPLRGFMITDLNSSNGVKVNGIRIPPNQPTQLTNNCRVVLANVEFIIQIAAPPDSDATVRV
;
A
#
# COMPACT_ATOMS: atom_id res chain seq x y z
N MET A 1 -21.73 -23.06 1.23
CA MET A 1 -20.48 -23.16 2.06
C MET A 1 -20.42 -21.95 2.99
N ILE A 2 -19.65 -21.95 4.08
CA ILE A 2 -19.75 -20.87 5.08
C ILE A 2 -18.62 -19.86 4.94
N CYS A 3 -18.97 -18.57 4.79
CA CYS A 3 -18.02 -17.48 4.79
C CYS A 3 -17.27 -17.46 6.13
N PRO A 4 -15.93 -17.55 6.13
CA PRO A 4 -15.19 -17.58 7.38
C PRO A 4 -15.38 -16.27 8.16
N ALA A 5 -15.37 -15.12 7.46
CA ALA A 5 -15.42 -13.79 8.06
C ALA A 5 -16.73 -13.54 8.82
N CYS A 6 -17.87 -13.53 8.13
CA CYS A 6 -19.19 -13.15 8.67
C CYS A 6 -20.10 -14.33 9.04
N LYS A 7 -19.71 -15.58 8.79
CA LYS A 7 -20.47 -16.82 9.06
C LYS A 7 -21.75 -17.04 8.24
N ASN A 8 -22.05 -16.19 7.27
CA ASN A 8 -23.15 -16.41 6.34
C ASN A 8 -22.84 -17.51 5.32
N GLU A 9 -23.89 -18.11 4.78
CA GLU A 9 -23.78 -19.09 3.69
C GLU A 9 -23.52 -18.38 2.35
N ILE A 10 -22.60 -18.93 1.57
CA ILE A 10 -22.11 -18.46 0.26
C ILE A 10 -22.02 -19.64 -0.71
N GLU A 11 -22.15 -19.37 -2.00
CA GLU A 11 -21.99 -20.38 -3.05
C GLU A 11 -20.51 -20.78 -3.22
N ARG A 12 -20.23 -21.92 -3.88
CA ARG A 12 -18.86 -22.49 -3.93
C ARG A 12 -17.97 -21.89 -5.02
N ASP A 13 -18.58 -21.25 -6.01
CA ASP A 13 -18.01 -20.52 -7.14
C ASP A 13 -17.87 -19.01 -6.85
N SER A 14 -18.50 -18.53 -5.77
CA SER A 14 -18.35 -17.15 -5.29
C SER A 14 -16.89 -16.84 -4.97
N PHE A 15 -16.34 -15.81 -5.62
CA PHE A 15 -14.98 -15.31 -5.34
C PHE A 15 -14.92 -14.36 -4.13
N TYR A 16 -16.04 -13.72 -3.81
CA TYR A 16 -16.24 -12.80 -2.69
C TYR A 16 -17.51 -13.17 -1.95
N CYS A 17 -17.57 -12.90 -0.65
CA CYS A 17 -18.83 -13.06 0.08
C CYS A 17 -19.78 -11.89 -0.24
N ASP A 18 -20.96 -12.22 -0.75
CA ASP A 18 -22.09 -11.33 -1.01
C ASP A 18 -22.48 -10.46 0.20
N GLN A 19 -22.45 -11.02 1.41
CA GLN A 19 -22.90 -10.34 2.64
C GLN A 19 -21.83 -9.48 3.33
N CYS A 20 -20.54 -9.70 3.09
CA CYS A 20 -19.47 -8.93 3.74
C CYS A 20 -18.37 -8.37 2.83
N GLY A 21 -18.42 -8.64 1.52
CA GLY A 21 -17.48 -8.14 0.52
C GLY A 21 -16.06 -8.70 0.60
N GLU A 22 -15.75 -9.59 1.54
CA GLU A 22 -14.41 -10.13 1.75
C GLU A 22 -14.06 -11.18 0.68
N GLU A 23 -12.81 -11.17 0.20
CA GLU A 23 -12.30 -12.19 -0.73
C GLU A 23 -12.25 -13.58 -0.07
N ILE A 24 -12.78 -14.58 -0.78
CA ILE A 24 -12.85 -15.94 -0.26
C ILE A 24 -11.51 -16.64 -0.51
N LEU A 25 -10.87 -17.09 0.57
CA LEU A 25 -9.64 -17.88 0.50
C LEU A 25 -9.97 -19.37 0.73
N ILE A 26 -9.68 -20.21 -0.26
CA ILE A 26 -9.98 -21.66 -0.28
C ILE A 26 -8.70 -22.46 -0.05
N CYS A 27 -8.80 -23.57 0.69
CA CYS A 27 -7.69 -24.52 0.79
C CYS A 27 -7.67 -25.45 -0.43
N PRO A 28 -6.53 -25.62 -1.13
CA PRO A 28 -6.45 -26.56 -2.26
C PRO A 28 -6.69 -28.02 -1.85
N ALA A 29 -6.31 -28.41 -0.62
CA ALA A 29 -6.46 -29.77 -0.12
C ALA A 29 -7.88 -30.07 0.39
N CYS A 30 -8.35 -29.39 1.45
CA CYS A 30 -9.66 -29.68 2.04
C CYS A 30 -10.85 -29.02 1.31
N LYS A 31 -10.62 -28.16 0.32
CA LYS A 31 -11.62 -27.42 -0.48
C LYS A 31 -12.57 -26.53 0.34
N ASN A 32 -12.28 -26.31 1.61
CA ASN A 32 -13.05 -25.43 2.51
C ASN A 32 -12.46 -24.01 2.54
N PRO A 33 -13.29 -22.97 2.71
CA PRO A 33 -12.82 -21.60 2.90
C PRO A 33 -12.26 -21.40 4.32
N GLY A 34 -11.21 -20.61 4.47
CA GLY A 34 -10.47 -20.44 5.73
C GLY A 34 -10.15 -18.98 6.10
N LYS A 35 -9.77 -18.74 7.36
CA LYS A 35 -9.27 -17.42 7.82
C LYS A 35 -7.75 -17.33 7.71
N GLY A 36 -7.26 -16.22 7.19
CA GLY A 36 -5.84 -15.88 7.20
C GLY A 36 -5.03 -16.61 6.13
N LYS A 37 -3.74 -16.86 6.40
CA LYS A 37 -2.78 -17.32 5.37
C LYS A 37 -2.62 -18.84 5.28
N ARG A 38 -3.21 -19.61 6.20
CA ARG A 38 -3.11 -21.08 6.25
C ARG A 38 -4.43 -21.72 6.69
N CYS A 39 -4.72 -22.90 6.14
CA CYS A 39 -5.85 -23.73 6.53
C CYS A 39 -5.66 -24.27 7.95
N THR A 40 -6.73 -24.27 8.75
CA THR A 40 -6.70 -24.78 10.13
C THR A 40 -6.91 -26.30 10.21
N GLN A 41 -7.25 -26.98 9.11
CA GLN A 41 -7.44 -28.44 9.05
C GLN A 41 -6.17 -29.18 8.61
N ASP A 42 -5.45 -28.65 7.62
CA ASP A 42 -4.30 -29.32 6.98
C ASP A 42 -3.01 -28.46 6.98
N GLY A 43 -3.05 -27.20 7.44
CA GLY A 43 -1.89 -26.31 7.50
C GLY A 43 -1.43 -25.71 6.16
N SER A 44 -2.05 -26.10 5.05
CA SER A 44 -1.71 -25.62 3.69
C SER A 44 -1.93 -24.12 3.55
N LYS A 45 -1.23 -23.48 2.61
CA LYS A 45 -1.53 -22.07 2.28
C LYS A 45 -2.92 -21.99 1.63
N LEU A 46 -3.77 -21.12 2.17
CA LEU A 46 -5.03 -20.75 1.55
C LEU A 46 -4.74 -19.89 0.31
N ILE A 47 -5.44 -20.15 -0.79
CA ILE A 47 -5.31 -19.38 -2.04
C ILE A 47 -6.64 -18.68 -2.34
N PRO A 48 -6.65 -17.54 -3.05
CA PRO A 48 -7.89 -16.90 -3.48
C PRO A 48 -8.77 -17.86 -4.28
N ALA A 49 -10.08 -17.82 -4.07
CA ALA A 49 -11.04 -18.63 -4.82
C ALA A 49 -10.88 -18.45 -6.34
N LYS A 50 -10.53 -17.23 -6.79
CA LYS A 50 -10.23 -16.91 -8.20
C LYS A 50 -9.00 -17.64 -8.77
N ALA A 51 -8.09 -18.10 -7.91
CA ALA A 51 -6.92 -18.89 -8.27
C ALA A 51 -7.11 -20.40 -8.02
N PHE A 52 -8.24 -20.82 -7.44
CA PHE A 52 -8.52 -22.23 -7.18
C PHE A 52 -9.13 -22.90 -8.42
N ASN A 53 -8.34 -23.75 -9.09
CA ASN A 53 -8.84 -24.63 -10.14
C ASN A 53 -9.23 -25.99 -9.52
N PRO A 54 -10.52 -26.39 -9.54
CA PRO A 54 -10.99 -27.61 -8.88
C PRO A 54 -10.41 -28.92 -9.47
N ASN A 55 -9.78 -28.87 -10.65
CA ASN A 55 -9.17 -30.00 -11.34
C ASN A 55 -7.65 -30.15 -11.13
N VAL A 56 -7.00 -29.28 -10.33
CA VAL A 56 -5.56 -29.40 -10.06
C VAL A 56 -5.35 -30.10 -8.72
N GLN A 57 -5.11 -31.42 -8.77
CA GLN A 57 -4.53 -32.14 -7.64
C GLN A 57 -3.06 -31.72 -7.49
N THR A 58 -2.77 -30.85 -6.53
CA THR A 58 -1.39 -30.62 -6.09
C THR A 58 -0.94 -31.81 -5.26
N ASP A 59 -0.12 -32.68 -5.86
CA ASP A 59 0.48 -33.84 -5.22
C ASP A 59 1.24 -33.43 -3.94
N VAL A 60 0.95 -34.12 -2.84
CA VAL A 60 1.58 -33.94 -1.54
C VAL A 60 2.31 -35.22 -1.18
N THR A 61 3.61 -35.28 -1.46
CA THR A 61 4.47 -36.36 -0.97
C THR A 61 5.60 -35.82 -0.10
N GLN A 62 5.73 -36.42 1.08
CA GLN A 62 6.65 -36.05 2.16
C GLN A 62 7.94 -36.89 2.15
N THR A 63 9.06 -36.22 2.41
CA THR A 63 10.18 -36.61 3.31
C THR A 63 10.93 -37.96 3.18
N SER A 64 12.24 -37.87 3.46
CA SER A 64 13.15 -38.89 4.04
C SER A 64 13.86 -39.94 3.17
N ALA A 65 15.05 -40.29 3.67
CA ALA A 65 16.18 -40.99 3.03
C ALA A 65 16.03 -42.52 2.92
N GLY A 66 16.79 -43.14 2.00
CA GLY A 66 17.01 -44.60 2.00
C GLY A 66 17.51 -45.23 0.68
N GLN A 67 18.82 -45.48 0.59
CA GLN A 67 19.54 -46.55 -0.17
C GLN A 67 19.04 -47.07 -1.55
N THR A 68 19.90 -46.88 -2.55
CA THR A 68 20.49 -47.90 -3.47
C THR A 68 19.60 -48.91 -4.24
N THR A 69 19.63 -48.88 -5.59
CA THR A 69 20.21 -49.93 -6.49
C THR A 69 20.01 -49.63 -7.99
N MET A 70 20.94 -50.14 -8.82
CA MET A 70 21.28 -49.85 -10.22
C MET A 70 20.29 -50.31 -11.34
N GLY A 71 20.49 -49.75 -12.56
CA GLY A 71 20.09 -50.33 -13.87
C GLY A 71 19.21 -49.40 -14.72
N ALA A 72 19.72 -48.56 -15.64
CA ALA A 72 20.16 -48.85 -17.03
C ALA A 72 18.98 -49.28 -17.96
N THR A 73 18.75 -48.72 -19.17
CA THR A 73 19.64 -48.14 -20.20
C THR A 73 18.95 -47.09 -21.12
N GLY A 74 19.74 -46.11 -21.63
CA GLY A 74 19.78 -45.63 -23.04
C GLY A 74 18.64 -44.74 -23.60
N THR A 75 18.88 -43.76 -24.50
CA THR A 75 20.12 -43.21 -25.11
C THR A 75 19.90 -41.82 -25.73
N ALA A 76 20.90 -40.93 -25.64
CA ALA A 76 21.21 -39.77 -26.51
C ALA A 76 20.21 -38.57 -26.55
N GLN A 77 20.60 -37.30 -26.72
CA GLN A 77 21.84 -36.64 -27.19
C GLN A 77 22.19 -35.44 -26.26
N THR A 78 23.42 -35.28 -25.74
CA THR A 78 24.50 -34.37 -26.25
C THR A 78 24.00 -33.01 -26.78
N GLN A 79 24.49 -31.84 -26.35
CA GLN A 79 25.77 -31.47 -25.69
C GLN A 79 25.59 -30.13 -24.89
N TYR A 80 26.55 -29.47 -24.22
CA TYR A 80 28.02 -29.59 -24.25
C TYR A 80 28.72 -29.48 -22.86
N GLN A 81 29.39 -28.37 -22.52
CA GLN A 81 30.36 -28.18 -21.42
C GLN A 81 30.26 -26.75 -20.84
N GLN A 82 30.22 -26.50 -19.52
CA GLN A 82 31.24 -26.73 -18.46
C GLN A 82 32.46 -25.80 -18.57
N HIS A 83 32.81 -25.10 -17.47
CA HIS A 83 34.17 -24.97 -16.89
C HIS A 83 34.10 -24.23 -15.54
N PHE A 84 34.73 -24.79 -14.52
CA PHE A 84 34.93 -24.16 -13.21
C PHE A 84 36.27 -23.40 -13.18
N VAL A 85 36.31 -22.23 -12.56
CA VAL A 85 37.47 -21.74 -11.79
C VAL A 85 36.94 -20.89 -10.63
N GLY A 86 37.36 -21.22 -9.42
CA GLY A 86 36.96 -20.47 -8.22
C GLY A 86 37.84 -19.25 -7.98
N THR A 87 37.23 -18.14 -7.61
CA THR A 87 37.92 -16.99 -6.99
C THR A 87 37.08 -16.43 -5.85
N ASN A 88 37.75 -16.09 -4.74
CA ASN A 88 37.12 -15.47 -3.57
C ASN A 88 36.71 -14.03 -3.89
N ILE A 89 35.44 -13.67 -3.69
CA ILE A 89 34.99 -12.26 -3.56
C ILE A 89 33.96 -12.18 -2.39
N PRO A 90 33.99 -11.13 -1.54
CA PRO A 90 33.47 -11.22 -0.18
C PRO A 90 32.04 -10.68 0.02
N VAL A 91 31.52 -10.97 1.22
CA VAL A 91 30.22 -10.52 1.76
C VAL A 91 30.14 -8.98 1.82
N PRO A 92 29.07 -8.34 1.30
CA PRO A 92 28.78 -6.94 1.60
C PRO A 92 28.15 -6.82 3.00
N GLN A 93 28.96 -6.46 3.98
CA GLN A 93 28.53 -6.18 5.36
C GLN A 93 27.83 -4.82 5.46
N ALA A 94 26.79 -4.74 6.29
CA ALA A 94 26.00 -3.52 6.48
C ALA A 94 26.81 -2.41 7.16
N GLY A 95 26.71 -1.19 6.61
CA GLY A 95 27.26 0.04 7.20
C GLY A 95 26.15 1.02 7.61
N GLN A 96 26.11 1.34 8.90
CA GLN A 96 25.44 2.51 9.50
C GLN A 96 26.29 2.97 10.70
N PRO A 97 26.16 4.21 11.20
CA PRO A 97 25.68 5.44 10.57
C PRO A 97 26.74 6.58 10.64
N ALA A 98 26.55 7.66 9.87
CA ALA A 98 27.32 8.89 10.03
C ALA A 98 26.66 9.84 11.05
N THR A 99 27.43 10.30 12.04
CA THR A 99 27.05 11.31 13.05
C THR A 99 27.44 12.74 12.58
N PRO A 100 26.91 13.81 13.20
CA PRO A 100 26.67 15.08 12.50
C PRO A 100 27.85 16.05 12.51
N LEU A 101 27.94 16.86 11.46
CA LEU A 101 28.77 18.07 11.43
C LEU A 101 27.96 19.29 11.92
N THR A 102 28.44 19.92 12.98
CA THR A 102 27.98 21.22 13.48
C THR A 102 28.67 22.36 12.74
N PRO A 103 27.97 23.47 12.46
CA PRO A 103 28.60 24.79 12.32
C PRO A 103 28.34 25.63 13.58
N LYS A 104 29.39 26.20 14.16
CA LYS A 104 29.30 27.29 15.14
C LYS A 104 30.10 28.50 14.64
N THR A 105 29.41 29.65 14.56
CA THR A 105 29.89 31.02 14.88
C THR A 105 31.14 31.57 14.17
N ASN A 106 31.16 32.81 13.64
CA ASN A 106 31.08 34.00 14.49
C ASN A 106 30.80 35.35 13.76
N THR A 107 30.04 36.21 14.45
CA THR A 107 30.06 37.69 14.58
C THR A 107 30.53 38.66 13.47
N GLY A 108 29.68 39.69 13.23
CA GLY A 108 29.98 41.02 12.67
C GLY A 108 28.67 41.80 12.41
N GLN A 109 28.07 42.44 13.42
CA GLN A 109 27.99 43.90 13.66
C GLN A 109 26.94 44.69 12.85
N GLN A 110 26.02 45.36 13.60
CA GLN A 110 25.26 46.60 13.27
C GLN A 110 24.32 46.57 12.03
N GLU A 111 23.17 47.26 11.95
CA GLU A 111 22.49 48.26 12.83
C GLU A 111 20.96 48.28 12.54
N ASP A 112 20.18 48.81 13.48
CA ASP A 112 18.88 49.52 13.40
C ASP A 112 17.91 49.35 12.21
N GLU A 113 16.64 48.99 12.50
CA GLU A 113 15.50 49.95 12.45
C GLU A 113 14.14 49.33 12.86
N TRP A 114 13.19 50.19 13.27
CA TRP A 114 11.84 49.83 13.73
C TRP A 114 10.77 50.42 12.80
N SER A 115 9.93 49.56 12.22
CA SER A 115 8.53 49.81 11.80
C SER A 115 7.93 48.46 11.36
N GLY A 116 6.65 48.15 11.53
CA GLY A 116 5.51 49.01 11.83
C GLY A 116 4.54 48.96 10.64
N TYR A 117 3.29 48.55 10.91
CA TYR A 117 2.19 48.42 9.94
C TYR A 117 2.38 47.32 8.85
N ALA A 118 1.37 46.67 8.29
CA ALA A 118 -0.01 46.32 8.64
C ALA A 118 -0.61 45.67 7.37
N GLY A 119 -1.40 44.61 7.53
CA GLY A 119 -2.45 44.26 6.56
C GLY A 119 -2.06 43.39 5.35
N ASN A 120 -2.79 42.29 5.24
CA ASN A 120 -3.19 41.62 4.00
C ASN A 120 -2.08 40.82 3.28
N ASN A 121 -2.33 39.62 2.75
CA ASN A 121 -3.60 39.13 2.21
C ASN A 121 -3.82 37.64 2.53
N SER A 122 -4.87 37.35 3.31
CA SER A 122 -5.44 36.00 3.44
C SER A 122 -6.25 35.63 2.20
N ASN A 123 -5.60 35.58 1.03
CA ASN A 123 -6.19 35.03 -0.18
C ASN A 123 -5.12 34.45 -1.12
N ALA A 124 -4.32 33.52 -0.58
CA ALA A 124 -3.81 32.44 -1.40
C ALA A 124 -4.99 31.53 -1.78
N GLN A 125 -5.81 32.00 -2.72
CA GLN A 125 -6.87 31.20 -3.34
C GLN A 125 -6.18 30.04 -4.05
N ALA A 126 -6.07 28.91 -3.36
CA ALA A 126 -5.60 27.68 -3.96
C ALA A 126 -6.47 27.42 -5.20
N SER A 127 -5.83 27.28 -6.36
CA SER A 127 -6.51 26.86 -7.58
C SER A 127 -7.37 25.66 -7.25
N ALA A 128 -8.67 25.73 -7.59
CA ALA A 128 -9.66 24.79 -7.11
C ALA A 128 -9.44 23.35 -7.60
N GLY A 129 -8.47 23.09 -8.48
CA GLY A 129 -8.04 21.74 -8.89
C GLY A 129 -6.77 21.22 -8.22
N ASP A 130 -6.10 22.01 -7.35
CA ASP A 130 -4.72 21.74 -6.90
C ASP A 130 -4.62 21.08 -5.51
N CYS A 131 -5.76 20.78 -4.86
CA CYS A 131 -5.80 20.04 -3.61
C CYS A 131 -6.91 18.99 -3.55
N VAL A 132 -6.69 18.00 -2.68
CA VAL A 132 -7.66 16.97 -2.29
C VAL A 132 -7.90 17.04 -0.79
N THR A 133 -9.15 17.28 -0.40
CA THR A 133 -9.55 17.39 1.00
C THR A 133 -9.84 16.02 1.59
N PHE A 134 -9.23 15.71 2.74
CA PHE A 134 -9.52 14.53 3.56
C PHE A 134 -10.31 14.95 4.80
N THR A 135 -11.54 14.45 4.94
CA THR A 135 -12.44 14.82 6.06
C THR A 135 -12.82 13.60 6.92
N ASN A 136 -12.57 13.67 8.22
CA ASN A 136 -13.10 12.75 9.24
C ASN A 136 -13.85 13.57 10.30
N ASN A 137 -15.18 13.46 10.31
CA ASN A 137 -16.05 14.21 11.23
C ASN A 137 -15.90 13.75 12.70
N THR A 138 -15.71 12.45 12.94
CA THR A 138 -15.60 11.85 14.28
C THR A 138 -14.39 12.36 15.07
N LEU A 139 -13.28 12.64 14.37
CA LEU A 139 -12.04 13.17 14.93
C LEU A 139 -11.88 14.68 14.71
N ALA A 140 -12.88 15.34 14.12
CA ALA A 140 -12.83 16.74 13.69
C ALA A 140 -11.59 17.09 12.84
N ILE A 141 -11.18 16.17 11.95
CA ILE A 141 -10.05 16.37 11.04
C ILE A 141 -10.58 16.78 9.67
N LYS A 142 -10.13 17.94 9.19
CA LYS A 142 -10.23 18.35 7.79
C LYS A 142 -8.88 18.89 7.35
N ILE A 143 -8.29 18.31 6.32
CA ILE A 143 -6.99 18.72 5.77
C ILE A 143 -7.04 18.75 4.25
N ASP A 144 -6.34 19.71 3.65
CA ASP A 144 -6.20 19.81 2.19
C ASP A 144 -4.77 19.37 1.81
N LEU A 145 -4.67 18.28 1.05
CA LEU A 145 -3.40 17.69 0.61
C LEU A 145 -3.11 18.07 -0.84
N LYS A 146 -1.85 18.31 -1.16
CA LYS A 146 -1.37 18.67 -2.51
C LYS A 146 -0.52 17.55 -3.13
N ASN A 147 -0.17 17.71 -4.40
CA ASN A 147 0.77 16.81 -5.07
C ASN A 147 2.09 16.72 -4.29
N GLY A 148 2.51 15.51 -3.94
CA GLY A 148 3.73 15.21 -3.20
C GLY A 148 3.56 15.07 -1.69
N ASP A 149 2.43 15.51 -1.11
CA ASP A 149 2.23 15.50 0.35
C ASP A 149 2.30 14.09 0.94
N ILE A 150 2.96 14.00 2.10
CA ILE A 150 3.11 12.76 2.86
C ILE A 150 2.10 12.76 4.02
N ILE A 151 1.31 11.69 4.08
CA ILE A 151 0.47 11.36 5.23
C ILE A 151 1.27 10.46 6.15
N GLY A 152 1.54 10.91 7.38
CA GLY A 152 2.31 10.14 8.34
C GLY A 152 2.39 10.76 9.73
N ARG A 153 2.50 9.90 10.75
CA ARG A 153 2.64 10.27 12.16
C ARG A 153 3.94 11.02 12.48
N LYS A 154 5.00 10.81 11.68
CA LYS A 154 6.35 11.35 11.91
C LYS A 154 6.95 12.06 10.68
N THR A 155 6.23 12.14 9.57
CA THR A 155 6.76 12.65 8.30
C THR A 155 5.64 13.35 7.53
N GLY A 156 5.97 14.48 6.89
CA GLY A 156 5.03 15.31 6.14
C GLY A 156 4.51 16.52 6.92
N ASN A 157 3.79 17.40 6.21
CA ASN A 157 3.32 18.69 6.71
C ASN A 157 2.24 18.56 7.80
N PHE A 158 1.54 17.42 7.85
CA PHE A 158 0.38 17.15 8.70
C PHE A 158 0.70 16.29 9.93
N THR A 159 1.97 16.20 10.33
CA THR A 159 2.41 15.47 11.54
C THR A 159 1.74 15.96 12.83
N HIS A 160 1.33 17.23 12.90
CA HIS A 160 0.55 17.77 14.02
C HIS A 160 -0.86 17.19 14.12
N VAL A 161 -1.45 16.76 13.00
CA VAL A 161 -2.75 16.06 12.92
C VAL A 161 -2.56 14.56 13.19
N PHE A 162 -1.67 13.92 12.42
CA PHE A 162 -1.48 12.48 12.46
C PHE A 162 -0.64 11.98 13.65
N GLY A 163 0.08 12.88 14.34
CA GLY A 163 0.97 12.58 15.46
C GLY A 163 0.32 11.82 16.61
N LYS A 164 -0.96 12.13 16.86
CA LYS A 164 -1.79 11.51 17.93
C LYS A 164 -2.36 10.13 17.53
N LEU A 165 -2.31 9.76 16.25
CA LEU A 165 -2.93 8.57 15.71
C LEU A 165 -1.90 7.43 15.63
N ASN A 166 -1.67 6.75 16.76
CA ASN A 166 -0.61 5.74 16.93
C ASN A 166 -0.64 4.60 15.90
N GLN A 167 -1.84 4.21 15.46
CA GLN A 167 -2.09 3.26 14.37
C GLN A 167 -1.60 3.70 12.98
N ILE A 168 -1.35 4.99 12.76
CA ILE A 168 -0.79 5.53 11.52
C ILE A 168 0.75 5.45 11.57
N SER A 169 1.33 4.97 10.48
CA SER A 169 2.77 4.76 10.34
C SER A 169 3.53 6.10 10.27
N GLY A 170 4.82 6.11 10.59
CA GLY A 170 5.63 7.34 10.59
C GLY A 170 5.59 8.07 9.25
N LYS A 171 5.75 7.30 8.17
CA LYS A 171 5.45 7.62 6.78
C LYS A 171 4.43 6.55 6.35
N HIS A 172 3.19 6.92 6.02
CA HIS A 172 2.09 5.94 5.84
C HIS A 172 1.59 5.92 4.41
N ALA A 173 1.28 7.08 3.84
CA ALA A 173 0.88 7.20 2.45
C ALA A 173 1.43 8.48 1.81
N GLN A 174 1.38 8.55 0.49
CA GLN A 174 1.68 9.76 -0.28
C GLN A 174 0.52 10.10 -1.21
N ILE A 175 0.23 11.39 -1.34
CA ILE A 175 -0.62 11.93 -2.39
C ILE A 175 0.26 12.35 -3.57
N THR A 176 -0.13 11.94 -4.77
CA THR A 176 0.45 12.40 -6.03
C THR A 176 -0.65 12.83 -6.97
N GLN A 177 -0.37 13.75 -7.88
CA GLN A 177 -1.32 14.18 -8.92
C GLN A 177 -0.79 13.76 -10.29
N ASP A 178 -1.56 12.92 -10.97
CA ASP A 178 -1.30 12.51 -12.35
C ASP A 178 -2.08 13.44 -13.30
N PRO A 179 -1.48 13.96 -14.39
CA PRO A 179 -2.15 14.92 -15.28
C PRO A 179 -3.42 14.40 -15.97
N LEU A 180 -3.57 13.08 -16.12
CA LEU A 180 -4.71 12.45 -16.80
C LEU A 180 -5.70 11.81 -15.82
N ARG A 181 -5.20 11.30 -14.69
CA ARG A 181 -5.99 10.54 -13.69
C ARG A 181 -6.36 11.36 -12.46
N GLY A 182 -5.79 12.55 -12.30
CA GLY A 182 -6.00 13.41 -11.14
C GLY A 182 -5.28 12.89 -9.90
N PHE A 183 -5.87 13.09 -8.72
CA PHE A 183 -5.26 12.67 -7.47
C PHE A 183 -5.15 11.15 -7.32
N MET A 184 -4.03 10.71 -6.79
CA MET A 184 -3.73 9.32 -6.49
C MET A 184 -3.15 9.21 -5.08
N ILE A 185 -3.39 8.07 -4.42
CA ILE A 185 -2.78 7.70 -3.15
C ILE A 185 -1.88 6.49 -3.33
N THR A 186 -0.71 6.50 -2.70
CA THR A 186 0.22 5.37 -2.64
C THR A 186 0.46 4.97 -1.19
N ASP A 187 0.20 3.72 -0.82
CA ASP A 187 0.57 3.15 0.48
C ASP A 187 2.09 2.95 0.54
N LEU A 188 2.78 3.66 1.44
CA LEU A 188 4.24 3.65 1.55
C LEU A 188 4.73 2.51 2.45
N ASN A 189 4.28 1.29 2.14
CA ASN A 189 4.53 0.07 2.90
C ASN A 189 4.16 0.20 4.38
N SER A 190 2.98 0.77 4.65
CA SER A 190 2.52 1.00 6.01
C SER A 190 2.13 -0.27 6.75
N SER A 191 2.27 -0.24 8.09
CA SER A 191 2.08 -1.41 8.96
C SER A 191 0.66 -1.96 8.90
N ASN A 192 -0.33 -1.06 8.86
CA ASN A 192 -1.75 -1.42 8.86
C ASN A 192 -2.40 -1.31 7.47
N GLY A 193 -1.73 -0.67 6.51
CA GLY A 193 -2.20 -0.48 5.14
C GLY A 193 -3.19 0.65 4.92
N VAL A 194 -3.43 0.92 3.65
CA VAL A 194 -4.46 1.82 3.13
C VAL A 194 -5.59 1.01 2.48
N LYS A 195 -6.84 1.46 2.65
CA LYS A 195 -7.99 1.00 1.87
C LYS A 195 -8.62 2.15 1.11
N VAL A 196 -9.11 1.89 -0.10
CA VAL A 196 -9.90 2.82 -0.91
C VAL A 196 -11.23 2.12 -1.26
N ASN A 197 -12.36 2.75 -0.91
CA ASN A 197 -13.71 2.18 -1.03
C ASN A 197 -13.82 0.77 -0.45
N GLY A 198 -13.24 0.55 0.74
CA GLY A 198 -13.21 -0.74 1.44
C GLY A 198 -12.12 -1.72 0.98
N ILE A 199 -11.63 -1.60 -0.26
CA ILE A 199 -10.62 -2.48 -0.86
C ILE A 199 -9.23 -2.06 -0.38
N ARG A 200 -8.43 -2.99 0.16
CA ARG A 200 -7.03 -2.72 0.52
C ARG A 200 -6.19 -2.56 -0.75
N ILE A 201 -5.47 -1.46 -0.87
CA ILE A 201 -4.59 -1.22 -2.03
C ILE A 201 -3.23 -1.90 -1.84
N PRO A 202 -2.53 -2.31 -2.92
CA PRO A 202 -1.18 -2.83 -2.81
C PRO A 202 -0.18 -1.75 -2.37
N PRO A 203 0.84 -2.10 -1.55
CA PRO A 203 1.89 -1.16 -1.18
C PRO A 203 2.72 -0.74 -2.40
N ASN A 204 3.13 0.52 -2.42
CA ASN A 204 3.92 1.16 -3.48
C ASN A 204 3.26 1.19 -4.87
N GLN A 205 1.94 1.00 -4.96
CA GLN A 205 1.17 1.13 -6.22
C GLN A 205 0.22 2.33 -6.14
N PRO A 206 0.37 3.35 -7.01
CA PRO A 206 -0.54 4.49 -7.07
C PRO A 206 -1.97 4.05 -7.41
N THR A 207 -2.90 4.35 -6.52
CA THR A 207 -4.34 4.11 -6.70
C THR A 207 -5.07 5.44 -6.85
N GLN A 208 -5.89 5.57 -7.88
CA GLN A 208 -6.63 6.79 -8.18
C GLN A 208 -7.68 7.09 -7.08
N LEU A 209 -7.76 8.35 -6.67
CA LEU A 209 -8.82 8.87 -5.82
C LEU A 209 -9.92 9.48 -6.69
N THR A 210 -11.17 9.30 -6.28
CA THR A 210 -12.33 9.92 -6.91
C THR A 210 -13.08 10.77 -5.90
N ASN A 211 -13.85 11.76 -6.37
CA ASN A 211 -14.64 12.60 -5.48
C ASN A 211 -15.64 11.77 -4.67
N ASN A 212 -15.79 12.09 -3.38
CA ASN A 212 -16.57 11.37 -2.37
C ASN A 212 -16.16 9.91 -2.09
N CYS A 213 -14.98 9.45 -2.53
CA CYS A 213 -14.49 8.12 -2.17
C CYS A 213 -14.14 8.02 -0.67
N ARG A 214 -14.11 6.79 -0.13
CA ARG A 214 -13.72 6.52 1.26
C ARG A 214 -12.28 6.02 1.30
N VAL A 215 -11.41 6.68 2.05
CA VAL A 215 -10.03 6.22 2.29
C VAL A 215 -9.85 5.86 3.75
N VAL A 216 -9.45 4.63 4.05
CA VAL A 216 -9.11 4.20 5.41
C VAL A 216 -7.61 4.08 5.55
N LEU A 217 -7.03 4.86 6.46
CA LEU A 217 -5.63 4.80 6.84
C LEU A 217 -5.52 4.05 8.18
N ALA A 218 -4.98 2.82 8.15
CA ALA A 218 -5.10 1.85 9.23
C ALA A 218 -6.55 1.51 9.62
N ASN A 219 -7.15 2.31 10.49
CA ASN A 219 -8.54 2.22 10.96
C ASN A 219 -9.24 3.60 11.03
N VAL A 220 -8.61 4.65 10.49
CA VAL A 220 -9.17 6.01 10.45
C VAL A 220 -9.71 6.25 9.04
N GLU A 221 -11.03 6.36 8.91
CA GLU A 221 -11.70 6.64 7.63
C GLU A 221 -11.75 8.14 7.33
N PHE A 222 -11.57 8.51 6.07
CA PHE A 222 -11.73 9.85 5.54
C PHE A 222 -12.67 9.81 4.33
N ILE A 223 -13.56 10.79 4.24
CA ILE A 223 -14.27 11.12 3.00
C ILE A 223 -13.37 12.05 2.20
N ILE A 224 -13.17 11.72 0.94
CA ILE A 224 -12.34 12.49 0.00
C ILE A 224 -13.21 13.49 -0.74
N GLN A 225 -12.82 14.75 -0.77
CA GLN A 225 -13.40 15.74 -1.66
C GLN A 225 -12.31 16.23 -2.62
N ILE A 226 -12.53 16.04 -3.92
CA ILE A 226 -11.72 16.65 -4.96
C ILE A 226 -12.61 17.75 -5.53
N ALA A 227 -12.20 19.00 -5.34
CA ALA A 227 -12.87 20.10 -6.01
C ALA A 227 -12.65 19.93 -7.53
N ALA A 228 -13.76 19.98 -8.28
CA ALA A 228 -13.70 19.78 -9.71
C ALA A 228 -12.85 20.89 -10.35
N PRO A 229 -12.00 20.60 -11.34
CA PRO A 229 -11.44 21.67 -12.15
C PRO A 229 -12.62 22.46 -12.74
N PRO A 230 -12.57 23.80 -12.70
CA PRO A 230 -13.59 24.59 -13.38
C PRO A 230 -13.61 24.21 -14.87
N ASP A 231 -14.82 24.03 -15.39
CA ASP A 231 -15.15 24.11 -16.80
C ASP A 231 -14.69 22.96 -17.73
N SER A 232 -15.33 21.79 -17.59
CA SER A 232 -15.43 20.79 -18.67
C SER A 232 -16.80 20.77 -19.38
N ASP A 233 -17.69 21.72 -19.09
CA ASP A 233 -19.08 21.81 -19.61
C ASP A 233 -19.33 23.09 -20.44
N ALA A 234 -18.27 23.77 -20.88
CA ALA A 234 -18.34 25.06 -21.58
C ALA A 234 -17.86 25.02 -23.04
N THR A 235 -17.80 23.84 -23.68
CA THR A 235 -17.52 23.73 -25.12
C THR A 235 -18.79 23.86 -25.97
N VAL A 236 -19.25 25.12 -26.06
CA VAL A 236 -19.90 25.75 -27.21
C VAL A 236 -20.64 24.81 -28.19
N ARG A 237 -21.98 24.79 -28.08
CA ARG A 237 -22.83 24.50 -29.25
C ARG A 237 -22.86 25.76 -30.12
N VAL A 238 -22.19 25.71 -31.27
CA VAL A 238 -22.37 26.65 -32.40
C VAL A 238 -23.52 26.15 -33.27
#